data_AF-A0A839UDK7-F1
#
_entry.id   AF-A0A839UDK7-F1
#
_cell.length_a   1.000
_cell.length_b   1.000
_cell.length_c   1.000
_cell.angle_alpha   90.00
_cell.angle_beta   90.00
_cell.angle_gamma   90.00
#
_symmetry.space_group_name_H-M   'P 1'
#
loop_
_entity.id
_entity.type
_entity.pdbx_description
1 polymer ?
#
loop_
_entity_poly.entity_id
_entity_poly.type
_entity_poly.pdbx_seq_one_letter_code
_entity_poly.pdbx_strand_id
1 'polypeptide(L)' 'TAMVPLGRFGRPREIATAALFLASDDSSFITGIDLCVDGGLTQV' A
#
# COMPACT_ATOMS: atom_id res chain seq x y z
N THR A 1 -1.60 -17.05 6.54
CA THR A 1 -1.49 -16.22 5.32
C THR A 1 -2.48 -16.60 4.22
N ALA A 2 -3.31 -17.65 4.37
CA ALA A 2 -4.31 -18.04 3.36
C ALA A 2 -5.32 -16.93 2.99
N MET A 3 -5.45 -15.89 3.82
CA MET A 3 -6.32 -14.74 3.60
C MET A 3 -5.67 -13.61 2.79
N VAL A 4 -4.34 -13.56 2.66
CA VAL A 4 -3.64 -12.51 1.90
C VAL A 4 -3.42 -13.02 0.47
N PRO A 5 -4.03 -12.43 -0.58
CA PRO A 5 -3.87 -12.91 -1.96
C PRO A 5 -2.41 -13.00 -2.42
N LEU A 6 -1.56 -12.07 -1.98
CA LEU A 6 -0.12 -12.10 -2.27
C LEU A 6 0.63 -13.27 -1.60
N GLY A 7 -0.04 -14.08 -0.77
CA GLY A 7 0.48 -15.30 -0.16
C GLY A 7 1.49 -15.09 0.97
N ARG A 8 1.80 -13.84 1.33
CA ARG A 8 2.77 -13.48 2.36
C ARG A 8 2.37 -12.23 3.12
N PHE A 9 2.97 -12.04 4.29
CA PHE A 9 2.90 -10.74 4.96
C PHE A 9 3.72 -9.68 4.21
N GLY A 10 3.26 -8.44 4.31
CA GLY A 10 4.02 -7.26 3.88
C GLY A 10 5.26 -7.06 4.75
N ARG A 11 6.27 -6.43 4.17
CA ARG A 11 7.49 -6.00 4.84
C ARG A 11 7.33 -4.52 5.22
N PRO A 12 7.94 -4.05 6.34
CA PRO A 12 7.88 -2.64 6.72
C PRO A 12 8.30 -1.67 5.61
N ARG A 13 9.27 -2.07 4.78
CA ARG A 13 9.74 -1.27 3.64
C ARG A 13 8.66 -1.02 2.58
N GLU A 14 7.71 -1.94 2.40
CA GLU A 14 6.62 -1.76 1.43
C GLU A 14 5.66 -0.65 1.87
N ILE A 15 5.38 -0.57 3.18
CA ILE A 15 4.59 0.53 3.76
C ILE A 15 5.36 1.85 3.69
N ALA A 16 6.64 1.84 4.05
CA ALA A 16 7.48 3.04 4.01
C ALA A 16 7.60 3.62 2.60
N THR A 17 7.72 2.77 1.57
CA THR A 17 7.76 3.22 0.17
C THR A 17 6.44 3.85 -0.26
N ALA A 18 5.30 3.26 0.11
CA ALA A 18 3.99 3.84 -0.22
C ALA A 18 3.75 5.18 0.48
N ALA A 19 4.14 5.28 1.76
CA ALA A 19 4.09 6.54 2.51
C ALA A 19 5.03 7.59 1.89
N LEU A 20 6.24 7.19 1.48
CA LEU A 20 7.18 8.08 0.80
C LEU A 20 6.64 8.60 -0.53
N PHE A 21 5.98 7.75 -1.32
CA PHE A 21 5.30 8.15 -2.55
C PHE A 21 4.22 9.21 -2.28
N LEU A 22 3.34 8.99 -1.31
CA LEU A 22 2.31 9.96 -0.93
C LEU A 22 2.89 11.26 -0.34
N ALA A 23 4.12 11.22 0.17
CA ALA A 23 4.82 12.39 0.67
C ALA A 23 5.70 13.09 -0.38
N SER A 24 5.87 12.49 -1.57
CA SER A 24 6.70 13.04 -2.65
C SER A 24 5.89 13.78 -3.70
N ASP A 25 6.59 14.56 -4.54
CA ASP A 25 6.01 15.27 -5.68
C ASP A 25 5.42 14.32 -6.74
N ASP A 26 5.80 13.03 -6.71
CA ASP A 26 5.26 12.01 -7.62
C ASP A 26 3.75 11.79 -7.41
N SER A 27 3.21 12.18 -6.25
CA SER A 27 1.79 12.12 -5.92
C SER A 27 1.08 13.49 -5.98
N SER A 28 1.67 14.49 -6.65
CA SER A 28 1.20 15.89 -6.64
C SER A 28 -0.26 16.15 -7.03
N PHE A 29 -0.92 15.21 -7.71
CA PHE A 29 -2.34 15.30 -8.06
C PHE A 29 -3.22 14.20 -7.43
N ILE A 30 -2.68 13.47 -6.46
CA ILE A 30 -3.37 12.41 -5.73
C ILE A 30 -3.68 12.93 -4.33
N THR A 31 -4.97 13.15 -4.05
CA THR A 31 -5.44 13.64 -2.75
C THR A 31 -6.81 13.05 -2.42
N GLY A 32 -7.12 12.93 -1.12
CA GLY A 32 -8.41 12.43 -0.63
C GLY A 32 -8.63 10.94 -0.86
N ILE A 33 -7.56 10.15 -1.07
CA ILE A 33 -7.65 8.70 -1.24
C ILE A 33 -7.11 7.96 -0.02
N ASP A 34 -7.61 6.73 0.18
CA ASP A 34 -6.95 5.73 1.00
C ASP A 34 -6.16 4.77 0.09
N LEU A 35 -4.82 4.83 0.16
CA LEU A 35 -3.96 3.92 -0.59
C LEU A 35 -3.80 2.60 0.19
N CYS A 36 -4.49 1.55 -0.26
CA CYS A 36 -4.41 0.23 0.37
C CYS A 36 -3.09 -0.49 0.03
N VAL A 37 -2.34 -0.90 1.06
CA VAL A 37 -1.03 -1.59 0.92
C VAL A 37 -1.03 -2.85 1.79
N ASP A 38 -1.89 -3.80 1.45
CA ASP A 38 -2.25 -4.93 2.32
C ASP A 38 -2.05 -6.31 1.66
N GLY A 39 -1.45 -6.35 0.46
CA GLY A 39 -1.28 -7.58 -0.31
C GLY A 39 -2.59 -8.15 -0.86
N GLY A 40 -3.64 -7.31 -0.97
CA GLY A 40 -4.96 -7.65 -1.51
C GLY A 40 -5.96 -8.14 -0.46
N LEU A 41 -5.66 -8.00 0.83
CA LEU A 41 -6.47 -8.57 1.92
C LEU A 41 -7.90 -8.01 1.94
N THR A 42 -8.09 -6.73 1.61
CA THR A 42 -9.40 -6.06 1.58
C THR A 42 -9.96 -5.87 0.17
N GLN A 43 -9.32 -6.43 -0.86
CA GLN A 43 -9.82 -6.39 -2.24
C GLN A 43 -10.64 -7.64 -2.54
N VAL A 44 -11.87 -7.71 -2.01
CA VAL A 44 -12.91 -8.68 -2.40
C VAL A 44 -14.26 -7.99 -2.43
#